data_AF-A0A2D4RZ06-F1
#
_entry.id   AF-A0A2D4RZ06-F1
#
_cell.length_a   1.000
_cell.length_b   1.000
_cell.length_c   1.000
_cell.angle_alpha   90.00
_cell.angle_beta   90.00
_cell.angle_gamma   90.00
#
_symmetry.space_group_name_H-M   'P 1'
#
loop_
_entity.id
_entity.type
_entity.pdbx_description
1 polymer ?
#
loop_
_entity_poly.entity_id
_entity_poly.type
_entity_poly.pdbx_seq_one_letter_code
_entity_poly.pdbx_strand_id
1 'polypeptide(L)'
;MKSFNAKWVFLVLMLCALATVYTSYVNRQLAQQWQKESSQYAQLQEEYGRLMLEYSTLAAPSRVEAMARQKLDMQFPGSINTRIIEVHDFLKK
;
A
#
# COMPACT_ATOMS: atom_id res chain seq x y z
N MET A 1 7.73 38.72 -51.09
CA MET A 1 8.30 37.48 -50.51
C MET A 1 7.93 37.22 -49.04
N LYS A 2 7.93 38.21 -48.14
CA LYS A 2 7.63 37.99 -46.70
C LYS A 2 6.23 37.39 -46.40
N SER A 3 5.22 37.68 -47.21
CA SER A 3 3.84 37.21 -47.00
C SER A 3 3.64 35.71 -47.23
N PHE A 4 4.50 35.07 -48.04
CA PHE A 4 4.40 33.64 -48.31
C PHE A 4 4.86 32.82 -47.09
N ASN A 5 6.00 33.19 -46.51
CA ASN A 5 6.56 32.51 -45.34
C ASN A 5 5.66 32.64 -44.11
N ALA A 6 5.03 33.81 -43.91
CA ALA A 6 4.12 34.04 -42.80
C ALA A 6 2.88 33.11 -42.86
N LYS A 7 2.33 32.86 -44.05
CA LYS A 7 1.19 31.95 -44.24
C LYS A 7 1.55 30.50 -43.88
N TRP A 8 2.74 30.04 -44.25
CA TRP A 8 3.22 28.70 -43.92
C TRP A 8 3.42 28.50 -42.41
N VAL A 9 4.02 29.49 -41.73
CA VAL A 9 4.18 29.44 -40.27
C VAL A 9 2.84 29.37 -39.56
N PHE A 10 1.84 30.13 -40.04
CA PHE A 10 0.50 30.12 -39.47
C PHE A 10 -0.19 28.76 -39.63
N LEU A 11 -0.05 28.12 -40.80
CA LEU A 11 -0.57 26.78 -41.05
C LEU A 11 0.07 25.73 -40.14
N VAL A 12 1.39 25.77 -39.97
CA VAL A 12 2.12 24.85 -39.09
C VAL A 12 1.71 25.04 -37.63
N LEU A 13 1.56 26.29 -37.17
CA LEU A 13 1.07 26.59 -35.82
C LEU A 13 -0.34 26.06 -35.59
N MET A 14 -1.25 26.22 -36.56
CA MET A 14 -2.62 25.71 -36.47
C MET A 14 -2.64 24.19 -36.38
N LEU A 15 -1.83 23.49 -37.19
CA LEU A 15 -1.68 22.04 -37.11
C LEU A 15 -1.10 21.59 -35.77
N CYS A 16 -0.09 22.30 -35.25
CA CYS A 16 0.52 21.99 -33.96
C CYS A 16 -0.46 22.17 -32.79
N ALA A 17 -1.27 23.23 -32.84
CA ALA A 17 -2.33 23.46 -31.85
C ALA A 17 -3.36 22.33 -31.85
N LEU A 18 -3.82 21.91 -33.04
CA LEU A 18 -4.75 20.78 -33.18
C LEU A 18 -4.15 19.47 -32.70
N ALA A 19 -2.90 19.17 -33.06
CA ALA A 19 -2.19 17.97 -32.64
C ALA A 19 -2.02 17.91 -31.11
N THR A 20 -1.73 19.05 -30.48
CA THR A 20 -1.58 19.16 -29.01
C THR A 20 -2.91 18.88 -28.31
N VAL A 21 -4.01 19.46 -28.79
CA VAL A 21 -5.35 19.23 -28.23
C VAL A 21 -5.76 17.78 -28.39
N TYR A 22 -5.52 17.19 -29.57
CA TYR A 22 -5.80 15.78 -29.83
C TYR A 22 -5.02 14.87 -28.88
N THR A 23 -3.72 15.14 -28.70
CA THR A 23 -2.86 14.38 -27.79
C THR A 23 -3.35 14.49 -26.35
N SER A 24 -3.76 15.68 -25.90
CA SER A 24 -4.35 15.89 -24.56
C SER A 24 -5.64 15.08 -24.37
N TYR A 25 -6.50 15.03 -25.38
CA TYR A 25 -7.73 14.24 -25.35
C TYR A 25 -7.45 12.74 -25.23
N VAL A 26 -6.52 12.22 -26.05
CA VAL A 26 -6.11 10.80 -26.01
C VAL A 26 -5.46 10.46 -24.67
N ASN A 27 -4.59 11.34 -24.15
CA ASN A 27 -3.99 11.18 -22.82
C ASN A 27 -5.06 11.08 -21.72
N ARG A 28 -6.11 11.91 -21.79
CA ARG A 28 -7.20 11.88 -20.81
C ARG A 28 -7.99 10.58 -20.88
N GLN A 29 -8.26 10.05 -22.07
CA GLN A 29 -8.91 8.74 -22.22
C GLN A 29 -8.05 7.60 -21.68
N LEU A 30 -6.74 7.61 -21.99
CA LEU A 30 -5.82 6.60 -21.51
C LEU A 30 -5.73 6.65 -19.98
N ALA A 31 -5.57 7.84 -19.40
CA ALA A 31 -5.56 8.02 -17.95
C ALA A 31 -6.84 7.47 -17.27
N GLN A 32 -8.02 7.66 -17.87
CA GLN A 32 -9.25 7.09 -17.32
C GLN A 32 -9.29 5.57 -17.34
N GLN A 33 -8.74 4.92 -18.38
CA GLN A 33 -8.66 3.46 -18.42
C GLN A 33 -7.76 2.92 -17.31
N TRP A 34 -6.60 3.55 -17.10
CA TRP A 34 -5.68 3.20 -16.01
C TRP A 34 -6.32 3.44 -14.63
N GLN A 35 -7.05 4.55 -14.46
CA GLN A 35 -7.77 4.85 -13.22
C GLN A 35 -8.83 3.78 -12.88
N LYS A 36 -9.48 3.20 -13.90
CA LYS A 36 -10.52 2.18 -13.71
C LYS A 36 -9.96 0.88 -13.15
N GLU A 37 -8.77 0.49 -13.56
CA GLU A 37 -8.10 -0.70 -13.02
C GLU A 37 -7.58 -0.41 -11.60
N SER A 38 -6.99 0.77 -11.38
CA SER A 38 -6.54 1.22 -10.05
C SER A 38 -7.66 1.30 -9.02
N SER A 39 -8.89 1.61 -9.43
CA SER A 39 -10.07 1.64 -8.57
C SER A 39 -10.35 0.26 -7.93
N GLN A 40 -10.20 -0.82 -8.70
CA GLN A 40 -10.44 -2.18 -8.20
C GLN A 40 -9.37 -2.57 -7.18
N TYR A 41 -8.10 -2.22 -7.45
CA TYR A 41 -7.01 -2.41 -6.48
C TYR A 41 -7.24 -1.61 -5.19
N ALA A 42 -7.77 -0.38 -5.28
CA ALA A 42 -8.04 0.45 -4.11
C ALA A 42 -9.11 -0.16 -3.20
N GLN A 43 -10.20 -0.69 -3.77
CA GLN A 43 -11.26 -1.36 -2.98
C GLN A 43 -10.73 -2.61 -2.28
N LEU A 44 -9.94 -3.42 -3.00
CA LEU A 44 -9.36 -4.63 -2.44
C LEU A 44 -8.40 -4.32 -1.28
N GLN A 45 -7.61 -3.25 -1.40
CA GLN A 45 -6.70 -2.79 -0.34
C GLN A 45 -7.45 -2.33 0.92
N GLU A 46 -8.61 -1.71 0.77
CA GLU A 46 -9.47 -1.32 1.90
C GLU A 46 -10.00 -2.55 2.63
N GLU A 47 -10.49 -3.55 1.90
CA GLU A 47 -10.94 -4.82 2.48
C GLU A 47 -9.81 -5.56 3.21
N TYR A 48 -8.62 -5.63 2.62
CA TYR A 48 -7.45 -6.20 3.28
C TYR A 48 -7.06 -5.44 4.55
N GLY A 49 -7.14 -4.11 4.54
CA GLY A 49 -6.91 -3.29 5.73
C GLY A 49 -7.89 -3.60 6.85
N ARG A 50 -9.19 -3.72 6.51
CA ARG A 50 -10.25 -4.09 7.46
C ARG A 50 -10.01 -5.50 8.03
N LEU A 51 -9.68 -6.46 7.18
CA LEU A 51 -9.37 -7.82 7.61
C LEU A 51 -8.13 -7.87 8.52
N MET A 52 -7.08 -7.10 8.21
CA MET A 52 -5.87 -7.05 9.02
C MET A 52 -6.12 -6.44 10.40
N LEU A 53 -7.01 -5.45 10.49
CA LEU A 53 -7.47 -4.90 11.77
C LEU A 53 -8.30 -5.93 12.56
N GLU A 54 -9.17 -6.69 11.90
CA GLU A 54 -9.88 -7.81 12.52
C GLU A 54 -8.91 -8.89 13.02
N TYR A 55 -7.90 -9.26 12.24
CA TYR A 55 -6.84 -10.17 12.70
C TYR A 55 -6.03 -9.58 13.84
N SER A 56 -5.70 -8.29 13.82
CA SER A 56 -4.94 -7.65 14.91
C SER A 56 -5.73 -7.61 16.22
N THR A 57 -7.06 -7.48 16.14
CA THR A 57 -7.95 -7.56 17.32
C THR A 57 -8.16 -9.00 17.79
N LEU A 58 -8.18 -9.99 16.89
CA LEU A 58 -8.30 -11.42 17.21
C LEU A 58 -6.97 -12.09 17.62
N ALA A 59 -5.84 -11.56 17.14
CA ALA A 59 -4.48 -11.87 17.55
C ALA A 59 -4.09 -11.10 18.81
N ALA A 60 -5.04 -10.42 19.45
CA ALA A 60 -4.89 -10.01 20.83
C ALA A 60 -4.42 -11.25 21.62
N PRO A 61 -3.28 -11.18 22.32
CA PRO A 61 -2.67 -12.32 23.01
C PRO A 61 -3.61 -13.02 24.00
N SER A 62 -4.75 -12.39 24.33
CA SER A 62 -5.84 -12.92 25.14
C SER A 62 -6.39 -14.28 24.69
N ARG A 63 -6.55 -14.55 23.39
CA ARG A 63 -7.07 -15.86 22.92
C ARG A 63 -6.04 -16.97 23.03
N VAL A 64 -4.79 -16.66 22.71
CA VAL A 64 -3.67 -17.62 22.87
C VAL A 64 -3.43 -17.88 24.35
N GLU A 65 -3.48 -16.85 25.19
CA GLU A 65 -3.37 -16.94 26.64
C GLU A 65 -4.52 -17.74 27.26
N ALA A 66 -5.77 -17.53 26.82
CA ALA A 66 -6.92 -18.30 27.29
C ALA A 66 -6.80 -19.79 26.91
N MET A 67 -6.40 -20.10 25.67
CA MET A 67 -6.19 -21.49 25.26
C MET A 67 -4.98 -22.14 25.96
N ALA A 68 -3.90 -21.39 26.20
CA ALA A 68 -2.74 -21.88 26.95
C ALA A 68 -3.09 -22.16 28.42
N ARG A 69 -3.83 -21.27 29.08
CA ARG A 69 -4.36 -21.49 30.43
C ARG A 69 -5.31 -22.69 30.48
N GLN A 70 -6.19 -22.85 29.50
CA GLN A 70 -7.24 -23.87 29.57
C GLN A 70 -6.78 -25.27 29.10
N LYS A 71 -5.94 -25.37 28.06
CA LYS A 71 -5.49 -26.66 27.51
C LYS A 71 -4.14 -27.13 28.00
N LEU A 72 -3.26 -26.22 28.42
CA LEU A 72 -1.90 -26.54 28.87
C LEU A 72 -1.70 -26.26 30.37
N ASP A 73 -2.74 -25.83 31.09
CA ASP A 73 -2.70 -25.38 32.50
C ASP A 73 -1.56 -24.37 32.77
N MET A 74 -1.23 -23.55 31.75
CA MET A 74 -0.15 -22.58 31.87
C MET A 74 -0.59 -21.45 32.82
N GLN A 75 0.07 -21.37 33.98
CA GLN A 75 -0.06 -20.26 34.92
C GLN A 75 1.04 -19.22 34.68
N PHE A 76 0.70 -17.94 34.80
CA PHE A 76 1.71 -16.88 34.73
C PHE A 76 2.64 -17.04 35.95
N PRO A 77 3.96 -17.20 35.76
CA PRO A 77 4.87 -17.43 36.86
C PRO A 77 4.85 -16.21 37.79
N GLY A 78 4.47 -16.43 39.05
CA GLY A 78 4.63 -15.43 40.10
C GLY A 78 6.11 -15.11 40.31
N SER A 79 6.41 -13.93 40.83
CA SER A 79 7.77 -13.38 41.05
C SER A 79 8.76 -14.29 41.78
N ILE A 80 8.27 -15.36 42.44
CA ILE A 80 9.05 -16.38 43.14
C ILE A 80 9.61 -17.47 42.20
N ASN A 81 9.02 -17.70 41.02
CA ASN A 81 9.43 -18.74 40.06
C ASN A 81 10.12 -18.20 38.80
N THR A 82 10.49 -16.92 38.80
CA THR A 82 11.22 -16.30 37.68
C THR A 82 12.72 -16.40 37.93
N ARG A 83 13.40 -17.32 37.25
CA ARG A 83 14.87 -17.30 37.16
C ARG A 83 15.28 -16.38 36.02
N ILE A 84 15.85 -15.23 36.35
CA ILE A 84 16.55 -14.38 35.40
C ILE A 84 17.89 -15.06 35.12
N ILE A 85 18.04 -15.60 33.91
CA ILE A 85 19.30 -16.16 33.44
C ILE A 85 20.07 -14.98 32.85
N GLU A 86 21.00 -14.40 33.60
CA GLU A 86 21.96 -13.44 33.03
C GLU A 86 22.85 -14.18 32.03
N VAL A 87 22.83 -13.74 30.78
CA VAL A 87 23.50 -14.35 29.62
C VAL A 87 25.04 -14.34 29.75
N HIS A 88 25.59 -13.75 30.82
CA HIS A 88 27.03 -13.62 31.02
C HIS A 88 27.74 -14.95 31.33
N ASP A 89 27.04 -15.96 31.85
CA ASP A 89 27.64 -17.23 32.30
C ASP A 89 28.02 -18.20 31.16
N PHE A 90 27.68 -17.89 29.90
CA PHE A 90 27.99 -18.75 28.75
C PHE A 90 29.40 -18.55 28.16
N LEU A 91 30.19 -17.59 28.66
CA LEU A 91 31.51 -17.24 28.09
C LEU A 91 32.71 -17.72 28.93
N LYS A 92 32.53 -18.66 29.86
CA LYS A 92 33.64 -19.22 30.65
C LYS A 92 33.58 -20.74 30.77
N LYS A 93 33.47 -21.44 29.64
CA LYS A 93 33.88 -22.84 29.56
C LYS A 93 34.62 -23.12 28.25
#